data_AF-A0AA51QNI3-F1
#
_entry.id   AF-A0AA51QNI3-F1
#
_cell.length_a   1.000
_cell.length_b   1.000
_cell.length_c   1.000
_cell.angle_alpha   90.00
_cell.angle_beta   90.00
_cell.angle_gamma   90.00
#
_symmetry.space_group_name_H-M   'P 1'
#
loop_
_entity.id
_entity.type
_entity.pdbx_description
1 polymer ?
#
loop_
_entity_poly.entity_id
_entity_poly.type
_entity_poly.pdbx_seq_one_letter_code
_entity_poly.pdbx_strand_id
1 'polypeptide(L)'
;MADAPATLDEMHKQIADIQDKIRRLRRERMDTENTTPNPEPLRVAIRQAHRDRDAVVNPKVEDLRSRAGELTDAIDEVWASCDHIRWSLYRLDRTGVIARMSSYGKDTLNSLQQSLEEEAVMRTQTLESLEAQGVSEFPVPKPFAMYPANRREF
;
A
#
# COMPACT_ATOMS: atom_id res chain seq x y z
N MET A 1 27.12 42.30 16.19
CA MET A 1 28.25 41.37 15.97
C MET A 1 27.75 40.39 14.93
N ALA A 2 28.30 40.44 13.72
CA ALA A 2 27.92 39.53 12.65
C ALA A 2 28.63 38.20 12.90
N ASP A 3 27.87 37.10 12.99
CA ASP A 3 28.42 35.75 12.98
C ASP A 3 29.26 35.57 11.73
N ALA A 4 30.55 35.31 11.90
CA ALA A 4 31.41 34.92 10.81
C ALA A 4 30.84 33.62 10.20
N PRO A 5 30.77 33.48 8.87
CA PRO A 5 30.28 32.25 8.26
C PRO A 5 31.15 31.08 8.73
N ALA A 6 30.52 30.07 9.31
CA ALA A 6 31.19 28.86 9.76
C ALA A 6 32.08 28.32 8.64
N THR A 7 33.34 27.99 8.97
CA THR A 7 34.26 27.45 7.98
C THR A 7 33.72 26.13 7.41
N LEU A 8 34.05 25.82 6.16
CA LEU A 8 33.49 24.66 5.45
C LEU A 8 33.76 23.34 6.19
N ASP A 9 34.90 23.23 6.87
CA ASP A 9 35.25 22.11 7.76
C ASP A 9 34.38 22.04 9.02
N GLU A 10 34.00 23.19 9.57
CA GLU A 10 33.12 23.28 10.73
C GLU A 10 31.68 22.89 10.38
N MET A 11 31.22 23.25 9.18
CA MET A 11 29.94 22.76 8.65
C MET A 11 29.96 21.25 8.42
N HIS A 12 31.04 20.69 7.85
CA HIS A 12 31.17 19.23 7.69
C HIS A 12 31.16 18.49 9.02
N LYS A 13 31.85 19.03 10.03
CA LYS A 13 31.85 18.46 11.39
C LYS A 13 30.46 18.52 12.01
N GLN A 14 29.76 19.64 11.91
CA GLN A 14 28.38 19.78 12.40
C GLN A 14 27.43 18.80 11.70
N ILE A 15 27.56 18.61 10.38
CA ILE A 15 26.76 17.64 9.63
C ILE A 15 27.04 16.21 10.14
N ALA A 16 28.31 15.84 10.33
CA ALA A 16 28.67 14.52 10.85
C ALA A 16 28.11 14.29 12.26
N ASP A 17 28.22 15.29 13.14
CA ASP A 17 27.69 15.23 14.51
C ASP A 17 26.16 15.09 14.53
N ILE A 18 25.46 15.81 13.66
CA ILE A 18 24.00 15.71 13.49
C ILE A 18 23.61 14.33 12.96
N GLN A 19 24.32 13.80 11.96
CA GLN A 19 24.07 12.48 11.41
C GLN A 19 24.23 11.38 12.47
N ASP A 20 25.27 11.46 13.29
CA ASP A 20 25.49 10.50 14.38
C ASP A 20 24.48 10.63 15.51
N LYS A 21 23.99 11.85 15.77
CA LYS A 21 22.88 12.08 16.70
C LYS A 21 21.59 11.46 16.17
N ILE A 22 21.28 11.62 14.88
CA ILE A 22 20.12 10.99 14.21
C ILE A 22 20.23 9.46 14.29
N ARG A 23 21.40 8.88 14.02
CA ARG A 23 21.63 7.43 14.11
C ARG A 23 21.43 6.88 15.52
N ARG A 24 21.86 7.61 16.55
CA ARG A 24 21.63 7.23 17.97
C ARG A 24 20.15 7.26 18.32
N LEU A 25 19.46 8.36 18.01
CA LEU A 25 18.03 8.51 18.25
C LEU A 25 17.20 7.42 17.54
N ARG A 26 17.59 7.02 16.32
CA ARG A 26 16.95 5.89 15.62
C ARG A 26 17.12 4.56 16.35
N ARG A 27 18.31 4.29 16.90
CA ARG A 27 18.58 3.08 17.68
C ARG A 27 17.77 3.07 18.98
N GLU A 28 17.81 4.16 19.73
CA GLU A 28 17.03 4.33 20.96
C GLU A 28 15.53 4.14 20.69
N ARG A 29 15.01 4.70 19.60
CA ARG A 29 13.61 4.47 19.18
C ARG A 29 13.31 3.00 18.94
N MET A 30 14.15 2.29 18.18
CA MET A 30 13.93 0.86 17.90
C MET A 30 13.98 0.02 19.19
N ASP A 31 14.94 0.30 20.07
CA ASP A 31 15.08 -0.39 21.36
C ASP A 31 13.84 -0.16 22.23
N THR A 32 13.30 1.07 22.23
CA THR A 32 12.08 1.42 22.96
C THR A 32 10.85 0.72 22.36
N GLU A 33 10.71 0.70 21.03
CA GLU A 33 9.62 -0.01 20.36
C GLU A 33 9.67 -1.53 20.60
N ASN A 34 10.86 -2.13 20.65
CA ASN A 34 11.04 -3.57 20.88
C ASN A 34 10.81 -4.00 22.33
N THR A 35 11.02 -3.09 23.29
CA THR A 35 10.84 -3.36 24.73
C THR A 35 9.45 -2.98 25.24
N THR A 36 8.65 -2.26 24.43
CA THR A 36 7.29 -1.86 24.80
C THR A 36 6.28 -2.97 24.48
N PRO A 37 5.45 -3.42 25.44
CA PRO A 37 4.48 -4.51 25.23
C PRO A 37 3.44 -4.25 24.14
N ASN A 38 3.18 -2.98 23.81
CA ASN A 38 2.37 -2.55 22.68
C ASN A 38 2.90 -1.22 22.12
N PRO A 39 3.76 -1.23 21.08
CA PRO A 39 4.35 -0.04 20.51
C PRO A 39 3.40 0.76 19.61
N GLU A 40 2.18 0.28 19.35
CA GLU A 40 1.29 0.89 18.36
C GLU A 40 0.88 2.34 18.70
N PRO A 41 0.53 2.69 19.95
CA PRO A 41 0.24 4.08 20.32
C PRO A 41 1.43 5.03 20.09
N LEU A 42 2.65 4.55 20.36
CA LEU A 42 3.89 5.30 20.10
C LEU A 42 4.11 5.51 18.61
N ARG A 43 3.88 4.48 17.78
CA ARG A 43 3.97 4.58 16.32
C ARG A 43 2.94 5.56 15.74
N VAL A 44 1.73 5.56 16.28
CA VAL A 44 0.68 6.52 15.89
C VAL A 44 1.08 7.95 16.28
N ALA A 45 1.54 8.17 17.51
CA ALA A 45 1.97 9.50 17.97
C ALA A 45 3.17 10.04 17.17
N ILE A 46 4.14 9.19 16.83
CA ILE A 46 5.29 9.56 16.00
C ILE A 46 4.84 9.91 14.57
N ARG A 47 3.93 9.11 13.97
CA ARG A 47 3.33 9.43 12.67
C ARG A 47 2.64 10.78 12.69
N GLN A 48 1.86 11.06 13.74
CA GLN A 48 1.18 12.35 13.89
C GLN A 48 2.17 13.51 14.02
N ALA A 49 3.21 13.38 14.85
CA ALA A 49 4.24 14.42 15.00
C ALA A 49 4.99 14.69 13.69
N HIS A 50 5.24 13.66 12.87
CA HIS A 50 5.80 13.84 11.54
C HIS A 50 4.83 14.56 10.60
N ARG A 51 3.54 14.23 10.62
CA ARG A 51 2.51 14.94 9.84
C ARG A 51 2.45 16.41 10.22
N ASP A 52 2.37 16.72 11.51
CA ASP A 52 2.29 18.09 12.01
C ASP A 52 3.54 18.90 11.59
N ARG A 53 4.73 18.29 11.71
CA ARG A 53 5.98 18.90 11.25
C ARG A 53 5.95 19.16 9.74
N ASP A 54 5.55 18.17 8.94
CA ASP A 54 5.57 18.29 7.49
C ASP A 54 4.51 19.28 6.99
N ALA A 55 3.35 19.38 7.65
CA ALA A 55 2.33 20.40 7.37
C ALA A 55 2.85 21.82 7.61
N VAL A 56 3.69 22.00 8.64
CA VAL A 56 4.35 23.29 8.93
C VAL A 56 5.48 23.58 7.94
N VAL A 57 6.23 22.57 7.51
CA VAL A 57 7.43 22.74 6.66
C VAL A 57 7.10 22.83 5.17
N ASN A 58 6.06 22.13 4.70
CA ASN A 58 5.68 22.14 3.30
C ASN A 58 4.17 21.84 3.13
N PRO A 59 3.32 22.85 2.96
CA PRO A 59 1.87 22.65 2.84
C PRO A 59 1.46 21.77 1.65
N LYS A 60 2.29 21.68 0.60
CA LYS A 60 2.02 20.80 -0.55
C LYS A 60 2.09 19.32 -0.20
N VAL A 61 2.77 18.95 0.88
CA VAL A 61 2.84 17.54 1.33
C VAL A 61 1.48 17.06 1.81
N GLU A 62 0.70 17.93 2.45
CA GLU A 62 -0.63 17.55 2.93
C GLU A 62 -1.63 17.43 1.77
N ASP A 63 -1.55 18.31 0.76
CA ASP A 63 -2.31 18.18 -0.48
C ASP A 63 -2.00 16.86 -1.21
N LEU A 64 -0.72 16.49 -1.29
CA LEU A 64 -0.29 15.22 -1.89
C LEU A 64 -0.79 14.00 -1.09
N ARG A 65 -0.82 14.09 0.25
CA ARG A 65 -1.37 13.03 1.11
C ARG A 65 -2.87 12.89 0.95
N SER A 66 -3.61 13.99 0.94
CA SER A 66 -5.07 13.97 0.71
C SER A 66 -5.38 13.32 -0.63
N ARG A 67 -4.67 13.73 -1.70
CA ARG A 67 -4.83 13.15 -3.03
C ARG A 67 -4.42 11.68 -3.09
N ALA A 68 -3.38 11.27 -2.36
CA ALA A 68 -3.01 9.87 -2.26
C ALA A 68 -4.10 9.05 -1.54
N GLY A 69 -4.72 9.60 -0.50
CA GLY A 69 -5.88 9.00 0.18
C GLY A 69 -7.06 8.80 -0.78
N GLU A 70 -7.48 9.86 -1.47
CA GLU A 70 -8.57 9.80 -2.46
C GLU A 70 -8.31 8.76 -3.56
N LEU A 71 -7.07 8.69 -4.07
CA LEU A 71 -6.69 7.68 -5.07
C LEU A 71 -6.76 6.26 -4.49
N THR A 72 -6.41 6.08 -3.22
CA THR A 72 -6.47 4.78 -2.55
C THR A 72 -7.91 4.33 -2.39
N ASP A 73 -8.79 5.21 -1.91
CA ASP A 73 -10.21 4.92 -1.75
C ASP A 73 -10.86 4.57 -3.11
N ALA A 74 -10.54 5.32 -4.16
CA ALA A 74 -11.03 5.05 -5.51
C ALA A 74 -10.55 3.70 -6.05
N ILE A 75 -9.29 3.33 -5.80
CA ILE A 75 -8.73 2.04 -6.19
C ILE A 75 -9.40 0.91 -5.40
N ASP A 76 -9.62 1.08 -4.09
CA ASP A 76 -10.29 0.10 -3.24
C ASP A 76 -11.74 -0.17 -3.69
N GLU A 77 -12.48 0.87 -4.07
CA GLU A 77 -13.83 0.71 -4.63
C GLU A 77 -13.83 -0.10 -5.93
N VAL A 78 -12.87 0.17 -6.82
CA VAL A 78 -12.72 -0.57 -8.08
C VAL A 78 -12.39 -2.04 -7.81
N TRP A 79 -11.46 -2.32 -6.91
CA TRP A 79 -11.10 -3.69 -6.54
C TRP A 79 -12.24 -4.44 -5.87
N ALA A 80 -13.02 -3.78 -5.02
CA ALA A 80 -14.21 -4.36 -4.42
C ALA A 80 -15.25 -4.74 -5.49
N SER A 81 -15.42 -3.90 -6.51
CA SER A 81 -16.28 -4.21 -7.66
C SER A 81 -15.78 -5.42 -8.45
N CYS A 82 -14.48 -5.50 -8.74
CA CYS A 82 -13.87 -6.67 -9.38
C CYS A 82 -14.08 -7.95 -8.57
N ASP A 83 -13.91 -7.89 -7.24
CA ASP A 83 -14.12 -9.02 -6.35
C ASP A 83 -15.61 -9.44 -6.28
N HIS A 84 -16.54 -8.49 -6.40
CA HIS A 84 -17.97 -8.79 -6.52
C HIS A 84 -18.31 -9.51 -7.84
N ILE A 85 -17.72 -9.07 -8.95
CA ILE A 85 -17.90 -9.72 -10.26
C ILE A 85 -17.33 -11.15 -10.21
N ARG A 86 -16.11 -11.32 -9.66
CA ARG A 86 -15.51 -12.63 -9.38
C ARG A 86 -16.48 -13.54 -8.64
N TRP A 87 -17.00 -13.08 -7.51
CA TRP A 87 -17.97 -13.86 -6.72
C TRP A 87 -19.23 -14.23 -7.52
N SER A 88 -19.72 -13.32 -8.35
CA SER A 88 -20.88 -13.57 -9.21
C SER A 88 -20.60 -14.65 -10.26
N LEU A 89 -19.43 -14.60 -10.92
CA LEU A 89 -18.99 -15.62 -11.87
C LEU A 89 -18.87 -17.00 -11.22
N TYR A 90 -18.26 -17.06 -10.03
CA TYR A 90 -18.18 -18.29 -9.23
C TYR A 90 -19.55 -18.90 -8.99
N ARG A 91 -20.54 -18.08 -8.60
CA ARG A 91 -21.90 -18.55 -8.35
C ARG A 91 -22.58 -19.03 -9.63
N LEU A 92 -22.38 -18.35 -10.76
CA LEU A 92 -22.94 -18.77 -12.05
C LEU A 92 -22.39 -20.12 -12.50
N ASP A 93 -21.09 -20.36 -12.28
CA ASP A 93 -20.46 -21.65 -12.55
C ASP A 93 -21.04 -22.75 -11.64
N ARG A 94 -21.06 -22.51 -10.33
CA ARG A 94 -21.56 -23.46 -9.32
C ARG A 94 -23.03 -23.84 -9.48
N THR A 95 -23.85 -22.92 -9.97
CA THR A 95 -25.27 -23.17 -10.23
C THR A 95 -25.52 -23.84 -11.58
N GLY A 96 -24.47 -24.06 -12.38
CA GLY A 96 -24.56 -24.67 -13.71
C GLY A 96 -25.25 -23.78 -14.75
N VAL A 97 -25.45 -22.49 -14.45
CA VAL A 97 -26.06 -21.52 -15.37
C VAL A 97 -25.16 -21.36 -16.59
N ILE A 98 -23.84 -21.24 -16.38
CA ILE A 98 -22.85 -21.11 -17.47
C ILE A 98 -22.96 -22.27 -18.47
N ALA A 99 -23.14 -23.51 -17.99
CA ALA A 99 -23.27 -24.67 -18.86
C ALA A 99 -24.46 -24.56 -19.84
N ARG A 100 -25.55 -23.91 -19.41
CA ARG A 100 -26.80 -23.72 -20.17
C ARG A 100 -26.81 -22.47 -21.04
N MET A 101 -25.81 -21.60 -20.91
CA MET A 101 -25.71 -20.38 -21.72
C MET A 101 -25.35 -20.69 -23.17
N SER A 102 -25.71 -19.76 -24.07
CA SER A 102 -25.27 -19.78 -25.46
C SER A 102 -23.74 -19.70 -25.55
N SER A 103 -23.16 -20.10 -26.69
CA SER A 103 -21.73 -19.97 -26.96
C SER A 103 -21.25 -18.53 -26.77
N TYR A 104 -21.96 -17.56 -27.35
CA TYR A 104 -21.67 -16.14 -27.19
C TYR A 104 -21.61 -15.68 -25.73
N GLY A 105 -22.55 -16.16 -24.89
CA GLY A 105 -22.56 -15.88 -23.47
C GLY A 105 -21.33 -16.46 -22.75
N LYS A 106 -20.95 -17.69 -23.09
CA LYS A 106 -19.75 -18.34 -22.54
C LYS A 106 -18.47 -17.60 -22.94
N ASP A 107 -18.36 -17.18 -24.20
CA ASP A 107 -17.19 -16.44 -24.70
C ASP A 107 -17.04 -15.09 -23.99
N THR A 108 -18.16 -14.40 -23.75
CA THR A 108 -18.18 -13.13 -23.00
C THR A 108 -17.73 -13.34 -21.55
N LEU A 109 -18.22 -14.39 -20.88
CA LEU A 109 -17.82 -14.71 -19.52
C LEU A 109 -16.35 -15.12 -19.42
N ASN A 110 -15.84 -15.88 -20.38
CA ASN A 110 -14.42 -16.26 -20.44
C ASN A 110 -13.53 -15.03 -20.63
N SER A 111 -13.91 -14.11 -21.51
CA SER A 111 -13.18 -12.84 -21.69
C SER A 111 -13.20 -12.00 -20.40
N LEU A 112 -14.33 -11.92 -19.71
CA LEU A 112 -14.43 -11.22 -18.43
C LEU A 112 -13.56 -11.88 -17.35
N GLN A 113 -13.54 -13.20 -17.30
CA GLN A 113 -12.70 -13.95 -16.37
C GLN A 113 -11.21 -13.72 -16.64
N GLN A 114 -10.79 -13.70 -17.90
CA GLN A 114 -9.42 -13.36 -18.27
C GLN A 114 -9.05 -11.94 -17.83
N SER A 115 -9.90 -10.94 -18.05
CA SER A 115 -9.65 -9.57 -17.60
C SER A 115 -9.54 -9.47 -16.07
N LEU A 116 -10.32 -10.26 -15.33
CA LEU A 116 -10.18 -10.34 -13.87
C LEU A 116 -8.88 -11.04 -13.47
N GLU A 117 -8.42 -12.07 -14.17
CA GLU A 117 -7.13 -12.70 -13.87
C GLU A 117 -5.96 -11.73 -14.11
N GLU A 118 -6.01 -10.96 -15.20
CA GLU A 118 -5.04 -9.89 -15.49
C GLU A 118 -5.04 -8.81 -14.39
N GLU A 119 -6.23 -8.40 -13.92
CA GLU A 119 -6.36 -7.46 -12.80
C GLU A 119 -5.72 -8.01 -11.51
N ALA A 120 -5.95 -9.29 -11.17
CA ALA A 120 -5.34 -9.89 -9.99
C ALA A 120 -3.80 -9.88 -10.04
N VAL A 121 -3.24 -10.12 -11.22
CA VAL A 121 -1.79 -10.02 -11.45
C VAL A 121 -1.30 -8.59 -11.24
N MET A 122 -1.96 -7.61 -11.85
CA MET A 122 -1.61 -6.19 -11.69
C MET A 122 -1.70 -5.72 -10.23
N ARG A 123 -2.73 -6.14 -9.50
CA ARG A 123 -2.91 -5.86 -8.08
C ARG A 123 -1.78 -6.45 -7.24
N THR A 124 -1.35 -7.68 -7.54
CA THR A 124 -0.22 -8.32 -6.86
C THR A 124 1.10 -7.61 -7.15
N GLN A 125 1.34 -7.21 -8.40
CA GLN A 125 2.53 -6.42 -8.77
C GLN A 125 2.56 -5.05 -8.09
N THR A 126 1.39 -4.41 -7.94
CA THR A 126 1.27 -3.14 -7.23
C THR A 126 1.59 -3.30 -5.75
N LEU A 127 1.08 -4.37 -5.12
CA LEU A 127 1.44 -4.75 -3.75
C LEU A 127 2.95 -4.91 -3.56
N GLU A 128 3.58 -5.73 -4.40
CA GLU A 128 5.02 -5.97 -4.34
C GLU A 128 5.83 -4.69 -4.57
N SER A 129 5.38 -3.82 -5.47
CA SER A 129 6.02 -2.53 -5.73
C SER A 129 5.93 -1.58 -4.53
N LEU A 130 4.76 -1.50 -3.89
CA LEU A 130 4.55 -0.69 -2.69
C LEU A 130 5.37 -1.21 -1.50
N GLU A 131 5.41 -2.53 -1.29
CA GLU A 131 6.23 -3.16 -0.27
C GLU A 131 7.73 -2.91 -0.50
N ALA A 132 8.21 -3.05 -1.74
CA ALA A 132 9.60 -2.78 -2.11
C ALA A 132 10.02 -1.32 -1.89
N GLN A 133 9.07 -0.38 -2.04
CA GLN A 133 9.27 1.04 -1.78
C GLN A 133 9.14 1.40 -0.29
N GLY A 134 8.83 0.43 0.58
CA GLY A 134 8.64 0.65 2.01
C GLY A 134 7.37 1.44 2.35
N VAL A 135 6.41 1.46 1.41
CA VAL A 135 5.13 2.16 1.55
C VAL A 135 4.14 1.21 2.23
N SER A 136 4.29 1.05 3.56
CA SER A 136 3.45 0.16 4.37
C SER A 136 2.14 0.79 4.86
N GLU A 137 1.95 2.09 4.61
CA GLU A 137 0.76 2.83 5.03
C GLU A 137 -0.45 2.65 4.11
N PHE A 138 -0.28 1.96 2.97
CA PHE A 138 -1.31 1.74 1.97
C PHE A 138 -1.74 0.28 1.94
N PRO A 139 -2.83 -0.09 2.65
CA PRO A 139 -3.30 -1.46 2.69
C PRO A 139 -3.99 -1.82 1.38
N VAL A 140 -3.24 -2.28 0.38
CA VAL A 140 -3.85 -2.91 -0.79
C VAL A 140 -4.35 -4.29 -0.38
N PRO A 141 -5.66 -4.59 -0.46
CA PRO A 141 -6.12 -5.93 -0.11
C PRO A 141 -5.62 -6.92 -1.17
N LYS A 142 -5.40 -8.18 -0.80
CA LYS A 142 -5.07 -9.21 -1.81
C LYS A 142 -6.31 -9.49 -2.67
N PRO A 143 -6.14 -9.80 -3.97
CA PRO A 143 -7.27 -10.20 -4.81
C PRO A 143 -7.98 -11.39 -4.18
N PHE A 144 -9.32 -11.41 -4.30
CA PHE A 144 -10.13 -12.50 -3.77
C PHE A 144 -9.68 -13.84 -4.38
N ALA A 145 -9.00 -14.64 -3.57
CA ALA A 145 -8.52 -15.95 -3.98
C ALA A 145 -9.70 -16.91 -4.09
N MET A 146 -10.21 -17.08 -5.31
CA MET A 146 -11.05 -18.25 -5.57
C MET A 146 -10.15 -19.48 -5.59
N TYR A 147 -10.42 -20.42 -4.68
CA TYR A 147 -9.91 -21.78 -4.82
C TYR A 147 -10.20 -22.25 -6.24
N PRO A 148 -9.20 -22.76 -6.99
CA PRO A 148 -9.48 -23.31 -8.30
C PRO A 148 -10.56 -24.37 -8.10
N ALA A 149 -11.71 -24.17 -8.75
CA ALA A 149 -12.59 -25.29 -9.02
C ALA A 149 -11.69 -26.29 -9.74
N ASN A 150 -11.40 -27.42 -9.07
CA ASN A 150 -10.67 -28.54 -9.64
C ASN A 150 -11.00 -28.60 -11.13
N ARG A 151 -10.02 -28.28 -11.98
CA ARG A 151 -10.07 -28.66 -13.39
C ARG A 151 -10.27 -30.16 -13.33
N ARG A 152 -11.53 -30.58 -13.48
CA ARG A 152 -11.87 -31.97 -13.65
C ARG A 152 -11.30 -32.32 -15.02
N GLU A 153 -10.07 -32.82 -15.00
CA GLU A 153 -9.60 -33.75 -16.01
C GLU A 153 -10.57 -34.93 -15.98
N PHE A 154 -11.46 -34.99 -16.96
CA PHE A 154 -12.17 -36.20 -17.39
C PHE A 154 -12.34 -36.12 -18.91
#